data_AF-A0A660NS20-F1
#
_entry.id   AF-A0A660NS20-F1
#
_cell.length_a   1.000
_cell.length_b   1.000
_cell.length_c   1.000
_cell.angle_alpha   90.00
_cell.angle_beta   90.00
_cell.angle_gamma   90.00
#
_symmetry.space_group_name_H-M   'P 1'
#
loop_
_entity.id
_entity.type
_entity.pdbx_description
1 polymer ?
#
loop_
_entity_poly.entity_id
_entity_poly.type
_entity_poly.pdbx_seq_one_letter_code
_entity_poly.pdbx_strand_id
1 'polypeptide(L)'
;MVFSDLFFLFVFIPLFMVCYLFANLWDKMRKNDCINQTTARNAVLVVFSLIFYAWGEPTYVFLMIISVFINYLVGIGIDKQERHRKLALVIGLICNLLILGTFKYAGFIAESLNYIGIPLPIPHIALPIGISFYTFQSISYLIDVYRKQADSQKRFVDLLLYISMFPQLIAGPIVRYDLIAKEINSRHITRTDVVEGSYRFLIGLGKKVILANQFSEIANLFLQ
;
A
#
# COMPACT_ATOMS: atom_id res chain seq x y z
N MET A 1 0.47 -6.84 11.45
CA MET A 1 0.92 -6.27 12.76
C MET A 1 0.29 -4.90 12.94
N VAL A 2 0.16 -4.41 14.17
CA VAL A 2 -0.25 -3.02 14.46
C VAL A 2 0.96 -2.20 14.88
N PHE A 3 0.95 -0.90 14.58
CA PHE A 3 2.08 0.01 14.88
C PHE A 3 2.39 0.18 16.38
N SER A 4 1.45 -0.17 17.26
CA SER A 4 1.63 -0.13 18.71
C SER A 4 2.09 -1.46 19.31
N ASP A 5 2.24 -2.52 18.51
CA ASP A 5 2.65 -3.84 19.01
C ASP A 5 4.11 -3.81 19.48
N LEU A 6 4.39 -4.45 20.62
CA LEU A 6 5.76 -4.56 21.15
C LEU A 6 6.69 -5.27 20.16
N PHE A 7 6.21 -6.31 19.49
CA PHE A 7 6.98 -6.98 18.45
C PHE A 7 7.30 -6.05 17.28
N PHE A 8 6.35 -5.21 16.88
CA PHE A 8 6.59 -4.22 15.83
C PHE A 8 7.65 -3.19 16.25
N LEU A 9 7.54 -2.67 17.48
CA LEU A 9 8.42 -1.63 18.01
C LEU A 9 9.85 -2.12 18.25
N PHE A 10 10.01 -3.27 18.89
CA PHE A 10 11.30 -3.74 19.41
C PHE A 10 11.99 -4.77 18.51
N VAL A 11 11.26 -5.41 17.59
CA VAL A 11 11.83 -6.42 16.68
C VAL A 11 11.75 -5.95 15.23
N PHE A 12 10.53 -5.65 14.75
CA PHE A 12 10.32 -5.34 13.33
C PHE A 12 11.02 -4.05 12.89
N ILE A 13 10.84 -2.93 13.60
CA ILE A 13 11.47 -1.64 13.25
C ILE A 13 13.01 -1.73 13.29
N PRO A 14 13.65 -2.21 14.37
CA PRO A 14 15.11 -2.29 14.42
C PRO A 14 15.67 -3.20 13.33
N LEU A 15 15.04 -4.36 13.10
CA LEU A 15 15.44 -5.28 12.04
C LEU A 15 15.30 -4.64 10.65
N PHE A 16 14.17 -3.97 10.39
CA PHE A 16 13.95 -3.20 9.16
C PHE A 16 15.03 -2.15 8.94
N MET A 17 15.34 -1.34 9.96
CA MET A 17 16.35 -0.29 9.87
C MET A 17 17.74 -0.85 9.59
N VAL A 18 18.13 -1.93 10.27
CA VAL A 18 19.42 -2.60 10.02
C VAL A 18 19.50 -3.13 8.59
N CYS A 19 18.49 -3.87 8.12
CA CYS A 19 18.43 -4.36 6.74
C CYS A 19 18.45 -3.21 5.72
N TYR A 20 17.74 -2.12 6.00
CA TYR A 20 17.70 -0.95 5.13
C TYR A 20 19.06 -0.24 5.05
N LEU A 21 19.79 -0.13 6.17
CA LEU A 21 21.15 0.43 6.18
C LEU A 21 22.12 -0.45 5.37
N PHE A 22 22.05 -1.77 5.52
CA PHE A 22 22.85 -2.69 4.71
C PHE A 22 22.52 -2.56 3.22
N ALA A 23 21.24 -2.48 2.86
CA ALA A 23 20.83 -2.27 1.48
C ALA A 23 21.31 -0.92 0.92
N ASN A 24 21.32 0.13 1.74
CA ASN A 24 21.86 1.44 1.35
C ASN A 24 23.38 1.41 1.15
N LEU A 25 24.12 0.69 1.99
CA LEU A 25 25.56 0.47 1.80
C LEU A 25 25.82 -0.34 0.52
N TRP A 26 25.04 -1.39 0.28
CA TRP A 26 25.13 -2.21 -0.91
C TRP A 26 24.88 -1.41 -2.19
N ASP A 27 23.81 -0.62 -2.23
CA ASP A 27 23.52 0.27 -3.37
C ASP A 27 24.64 1.31 -3.59
N LYS A 28 25.28 1.81 -2.52
CA LYS A 28 26.44 2.72 -2.62
C LYS A 28 27.70 2.04 -3.14
N MET A 29 27.95 0.79 -2.75
CA MET A 29 29.11 0.03 -3.24
C MET A 29 28.95 -0.36 -4.71
N ARG A 30 27.72 -0.61 -5.16
CA ARG A 30 27.39 -0.98 -6.55
C ARG A 30 27.28 0.22 -7.50
N LYS A 31 27.51 1.44 -7.00
CA LYS A 31 27.27 2.71 -7.71
C LYS A 31 28.20 2.97 -8.91
N ASN A 32 29.13 2.06 -9.20
CA ASN A 32 29.94 2.09 -10.42
C ASN A 32 29.14 1.72 -11.69
N ASP A 33 28.00 1.04 -11.55
CA ASP A 33 27.09 0.75 -12.66
C ASP A 33 25.96 1.81 -12.70
N CYS A 34 25.99 2.70 -13.69
CA CYS A 34 25.14 3.90 -13.84
C CYS A 34 23.60 3.67 -13.90
N ILE A 35 23.07 2.46 -13.67
CA ILE A 35 21.72 2.10 -14.13
C ILE A 35 20.71 1.80 -13.01
N ASN A 36 21.08 1.55 -11.74
CA ASN A 36 20.08 1.15 -10.72
C ASN A 36 20.39 1.59 -9.29
N GLN A 37 20.16 2.87 -8.98
CA GLN A 37 20.62 3.49 -7.72
C GLN A 37 19.84 3.09 -6.45
N THR A 38 18.66 2.44 -6.52
CA THR A 38 17.81 2.13 -5.34
C THR A 38 17.30 0.67 -5.26
N THR A 39 17.85 -0.26 -6.05
CA THR A 39 17.24 -1.60 -6.17
C THR A 39 17.23 -2.41 -4.87
N ALA A 40 18.34 -2.44 -4.11
CA ALA A 40 18.37 -3.22 -2.87
C ALA A 40 17.45 -2.59 -1.81
N ARG A 41 17.46 -1.25 -1.70
CA ARG A 41 16.59 -0.52 -0.77
C ARG A 41 15.11 -0.75 -1.07
N ASN A 42 14.71 -0.73 -2.34
CA ASN A 42 13.34 -0.99 -2.75
C ASN A 42 12.92 -2.43 -2.43
N ALA A 43 13.80 -3.41 -2.67
CA ALA A 43 13.55 -4.80 -2.33
C ALA A 43 13.33 -5.01 -0.83
N VAL A 44 14.17 -4.42 0.03
CA VAL A 44 13.98 -4.48 1.50
C VAL A 44 12.64 -3.87 1.90
N LEU A 45 12.29 -2.69 1.37
CA LEU A 45 11.00 -2.06 1.67
C LEU A 45 9.82 -2.95 1.26
N VAL A 46 9.86 -3.57 0.08
CA VAL A 46 8.81 -4.50 -0.37
C VAL A 46 8.74 -5.72 0.54
N VAL A 47 9.87 -6.39 0.82
CA VAL A 47 9.90 -7.60 1.64
C VAL A 47 9.34 -7.35 3.03
N PHE A 48 9.80 -6.31 3.72
CA PHE A 48 9.28 -5.96 5.04
C PHE A 48 7.81 -5.56 4.98
N SER A 49 7.40 -4.90 3.90
CA SER A 49 6.00 -4.58 3.73
C SER A 49 5.12 -5.82 3.57
N LEU A 50 5.50 -6.75 2.70
CA LEU A 50 4.77 -8.01 2.53
C LEU A 50 4.72 -8.82 3.83
N ILE A 51 5.81 -8.87 4.60
CA ILE A 51 5.84 -9.53 5.93
C ILE A 51 4.85 -8.86 6.88
N PHE A 52 4.82 -7.52 6.91
CA PHE A 52 3.93 -6.77 7.79
C PHE A 52 2.44 -7.07 7.50
N TYR A 53 2.07 -7.20 6.21
CA TYR A 53 0.73 -7.60 5.78
C TYR A 53 0.43 -9.06 6.04
N ALA A 54 1.37 -9.95 5.71
CA ALA A 54 1.21 -11.38 5.88
C ALA A 54 1.04 -11.80 7.34
N TRP A 55 1.52 -10.97 8.28
CA TRP A 55 1.31 -11.19 9.71
C TRP A 55 -0.17 -11.06 10.14
N GLY A 56 -0.95 -10.22 9.46
CA GLY A 56 -2.39 -10.10 9.73
C GLY A 56 -3.18 -11.12 8.93
N GLU A 57 -2.99 -11.11 7.61
CA GLU A 57 -3.78 -11.92 6.68
C GLU A 57 -2.88 -12.46 5.54
N PRO A 58 -2.22 -13.62 5.74
CA PRO A 58 -1.25 -14.15 4.77
C PRO A 58 -1.87 -14.48 3.41
N THR A 59 -3.12 -14.97 3.39
CA THR A 59 -3.82 -15.36 2.16
C THR A 59 -4.11 -14.16 1.26
N TYR A 60 -4.47 -13.01 1.83
CA TYR A 60 -4.88 -11.84 1.06
C TYR A 60 -3.71 -11.01 0.51
N VAL A 61 -2.48 -11.25 0.98
CA VAL A 61 -1.27 -10.69 0.37
C VAL A 61 -1.15 -11.12 -1.10
N PHE A 62 -1.51 -12.36 -1.42
CA PHE A 62 -1.51 -12.83 -2.81
C PHE A 62 -2.49 -12.05 -3.68
N LEU A 63 -3.66 -11.71 -3.16
CA LEU A 63 -4.66 -10.91 -3.86
C LEU A 63 -4.12 -9.50 -4.14
N MET A 64 -3.44 -8.88 -3.17
CA MET A 64 -2.76 -7.60 -3.39
C MET A 64 -1.69 -7.70 -4.48
N ILE A 65 -0.79 -8.69 -4.41
CA ILE A 65 0.28 -8.86 -5.41
C ILE A 65 -0.29 -9.06 -6.82
N ILE A 66 -1.33 -9.89 -6.96
CA ILE A 66 -2.02 -10.12 -8.23
C ILE A 66 -2.69 -8.83 -8.73
N SER A 67 -3.36 -8.08 -7.85
CA SER A 67 -3.97 -6.80 -8.18
C SER A 67 -2.93 -5.79 -8.69
N VAL A 68 -1.80 -5.67 -8.00
CA VAL A 68 -0.66 -4.83 -8.43
C VAL A 68 -0.12 -5.30 -9.78
N PHE A 69 -0.02 -6.61 -10.00
CA PHE A 69 0.50 -7.17 -11.25
C PHE A 69 -0.42 -6.87 -12.43
N ILE A 70 -1.73 -6.99 -12.27
CA ILE A 70 -2.71 -6.59 -13.30
C ILE A 70 -2.55 -5.10 -13.60
N ASN A 71 -2.48 -4.25 -12.56
CA ASN A 71 -2.30 -2.81 -12.73
C ASN A 71 -0.97 -2.44 -13.39
N TYR A 72 0.10 -3.19 -13.12
CA TYR A 72 1.38 -3.05 -13.79
C TYR A 72 1.27 -3.27 -15.30
N LEU A 73 0.63 -4.37 -15.71
CA LEU A 73 0.40 -4.67 -17.13
C LEU A 73 -0.49 -3.62 -17.81
N VAL A 74 -1.56 -3.20 -17.14
CA VAL A 74 -2.45 -2.15 -17.66
C VAL A 74 -1.69 -0.83 -17.80
N GLY A 75 -0.88 -0.44 -16.82
CA GLY A 75 -0.07 0.78 -16.88
C GLY A 75 0.90 0.79 -18.06
N ILE A 76 1.58 -0.34 -18.32
CA ILE A 76 2.42 -0.50 -19.51
C ILE A 76 1.59 -0.41 -20.80
N GLY A 77 0.39 -1.01 -20.82
CA GLY A 77 -0.51 -0.95 -21.96
C GLY A 77 -0.99 0.47 -22.28
N ILE A 78 -1.31 1.26 -21.25
CA ILE A 78 -1.66 2.68 -21.35
C ILE A 78 -0.52 3.48 -21.97
N ASP A 79 0.72 3.23 -21.53
CA ASP A 79 1.89 3.98 -21.98
C ASP A 79 2.28 3.64 -23.43
N LYS A 80 2.20 2.36 -23.82
CA LYS A 80 2.61 1.89 -25.15
C LYS A 80 1.61 2.20 -26.27
N GLN A 81 0.32 2.27 -25.99
CA GLN A 81 -0.71 2.34 -27.03
C GLN A 81 -1.47 3.67 -27.01
N GLU A 82 -1.04 4.66 -27.81
CA GLU A 82 -1.71 5.97 -27.83
C GLU A 82 -3.19 5.87 -28.25
N ARG A 83 -3.52 5.02 -29.23
CA ARG A 83 -4.90 4.88 -29.77
C ARG A 83 -5.87 4.19 -28.80
N HIS A 84 -5.42 3.19 -28.05
CA HIS A 84 -6.26 2.38 -27.15
C HIS A 84 -6.05 2.70 -25.66
N ARG A 85 -5.28 3.75 -25.37
CA ARG A 85 -4.95 4.17 -24.01
C ARG A 85 -6.18 4.32 -23.10
N LYS A 86 -7.25 4.93 -23.62
CA LYS A 86 -8.51 5.13 -22.89
C LYS A 86 -9.20 3.81 -22.57
N LEU A 87 -9.18 2.86 -23.50
CA LEU A 87 -9.76 1.54 -23.28
C LEU A 87 -8.99 0.77 -22.21
N ALA A 88 -7.65 0.77 -22.28
CA ALA A 88 -6.80 0.15 -21.26
C ALA A 88 -7.05 0.74 -19.85
N LEU A 89 -7.16 2.07 -19.74
CA LEU A 89 -7.55 2.73 -18.50
C LEU A 89 -8.91 2.25 -18.00
N VAL A 90 -9.94 2.29 -18.84
CA VAL A 90 -11.30 1.91 -18.45
C VAL A 90 -11.35 0.46 -17.97
N ILE A 91 -10.69 -0.47 -18.67
CA ILE A 91 -10.59 -1.87 -18.25
C ILE A 91 -9.91 -1.97 -16.88
N GLY A 92 -8.78 -1.29 -16.68
CA GLY A 92 -8.08 -1.28 -15.39
C GLY A 92 -8.92 -0.71 -14.25
N LEU A 93 -9.64 0.38 -14.48
CA LEU A 93 -10.54 0.98 -13.50
C LEU A 93 -11.68 0.03 -13.13
N ILE A 94 -12.30 -0.61 -14.13
CA ILE A 94 -13.35 -1.60 -13.91
C ILE A 94 -12.81 -2.77 -13.08
N CYS A 95 -11.63 -3.33 -13.41
CA CYS A 95 -11.03 -4.41 -12.63
C CYS A 95 -10.79 -4.02 -11.15
N ASN A 96 -10.23 -2.83 -10.90
CA ASN A 96 -10.01 -2.34 -9.54
C ASN A 96 -11.32 -2.14 -8.76
N LEU A 97 -12.32 -1.51 -9.40
CA LEU A 97 -13.62 -1.27 -8.78
C LEU A 97 -14.42 -2.56 -8.57
N LEU A 98 -14.28 -3.55 -9.45
CA LEU A 98 -14.88 -4.88 -9.27
C LEU A 98 -14.28 -5.59 -8.06
N ILE A 99 -12.95 -5.62 -7.93
CA ILE A 99 -12.28 -6.21 -6.76
C ILE A 99 -12.76 -5.53 -5.48
N LEU A 100 -12.76 -4.19 -5.42
CA LEU A 100 -13.23 -3.46 -4.26
C LEU A 100 -14.73 -3.67 -3.99
N GLY A 101 -15.55 -3.65 -5.04
CA GLY A 101 -16.99 -3.88 -4.98
C GLY A 101 -17.33 -5.25 -4.41
N THR A 102 -16.70 -6.31 -4.92
CA THR A 102 -16.92 -7.69 -4.47
C THR A 102 -16.53 -7.87 -3.01
N PHE A 103 -15.34 -7.47 -2.61
CA PHE A 103 -14.86 -7.74 -1.26
C PHE A 103 -15.44 -6.81 -0.19
N LYS A 104 -15.78 -5.56 -0.54
CA LYS A 104 -16.23 -4.57 0.45
C LYS A 104 -17.74 -4.36 0.46
N TYR A 105 -18.40 -4.46 -0.68
CA TYR A 105 -19.80 -4.03 -0.83
C TYR A 105 -20.77 -5.15 -1.20
N ALA A 106 -20.30 -6.35 -1.59
CA ALA A 106 -21.21 -7.43 -1.99
C ALA A 106 -22.20 -7.85 -0.89
N GLY A 107 -21.73 -7.97 0.36
CA GLY A 107 -22.59 -8.26 1.52
C GLY A 107 -23.67 -7.19 1.72
N PHE A 108 -23.24 -5.93 1.79
CA PHE A 108 -24.14 -4.78 1.93
C PHE A 108 -25.18 -4.67 0.81
N ILE A 109 -24.77 -4.94 -0.44
CA ILE A 109 -25.68 -4.95 -1.60
C ILE A 109 -26.70 -6.08 -1.47
N ALA A 110 -26.27 -7.29 -1.10
CA ALA A 110 -27.16 -8.42 -0.89
C ALA A 110 -28.17 -8.14 0.23
N GLU A 111 -27.72 -7.59 1.37
CA GLU A 111 -28.60 -7.19 2.48
C GLU A 111 -29.63 -6.15 2.06
N SER A 112 -29.19 -5.12 1.31
CA SER A 112 -30.08 -4.07 0.81
C SER A 112 -31.15 -4.61 -0.15
N LEU A 113 -30.79 -5.57 -1.00
CA LEU A 113 -31.73 -6.20 -1.94
C LEU A 113 -32.72 -7.12 -1.22
N ASN A 114 -32.27 -7.85 -0.20
CA ASN A 114 -33.17 -8.63 0.66
C ASN A 114 -34.19 -7.74 1.37
N TYR A 115 -33.77 -6.56 1.84
CA TYR A 115 -34.68 -5.59 2.47
C TYR A 115 -35.80 -5.10 1.54
N ILE A 116 -35.54 -5.01 0.23
CA ILE A 116 -36.52 -4.57 -0.79
C ILE A 116 -37.30 -5.78 -1.37
N GLY A 117 -37.10 -6.99 -0.83
CA GLY A 117 -37.85 -8.19 -1.19
C GLY A 117 -37.26 -9.01 -2.34
N ILE A 118 -36.00 -8.78 -2.71
CA ILE A 118 -35.27 -9.61 -3.67
C ILE A 118 -34.42 -10.61 -2.88
N PRO A 119 -34.83 -11.89 -2.75
CA PRO A 119 -34.13 -12.87 -1.93
C PRO A 119 -32.78 -13.22 -2.57
N LEU A 120 -31.70 -12.87 -1.87
CA LEU A 120 -30.33 -13.19 -2.30
C LEU A 120 -29.53 -13.77 -1.13
N PRO A 121 -28.69 -14.79 -1.37
CA PRO A 121 -27.77 -15.27 -0.35
C PRO A 121 -26.76 -14.17 -0.01
N ILE A 122 -26.58 -13.88 1.28
CA ILE A 122 -25.61 -12.87 1.74
C ILE A 122 -24.20 -13.50 1.67
N PRO A 123 -23.29 -12.97 0.84
CA PRO A 123 -21.95 -13.53 0.73
C PRO A 123 -21.12 -13.14 1.94
N HIS A 124 -20.61 -14.14 2.67
CA HIS A 124 -19.64 -13.93 3.75
C HIS A 124 -18.22 -13.93 3.18
N ILE A 125 -17.77 -12.76 2.73
CA ILE A 125 -16.43 -12.56 2.17
C ILE A 125 -15.58 -11.87 3.22
N ALA A 126 -14.46 -12.46 3.61
CA ALA A 126 -13.52 -11.81 4.51
C ALA A 126 -12.86 -10.60 3.81
N LEU A 127 -12.77 -9.49 4.54
CA LEU A 127 -12.36 -8.19 4.01
C LEU A 127 -10.83 -8.06 4.09
N PRO A 128 -10.12 -7.98 2.94
CA PRO A 128 -8.67 -7.86 2.95
C PRO A 128 -8.23 -6.55 3.60
N ILE A 129 -7.26 -6.64 4.51
CA ILE A 129 -6.66 -5.46 5.14
C ILE A 129 -6.13 -4.51 4.05
N GLY A 130 -6.56 -3.25 4.10
CA GLY A 130 -6.07 -2.21 3.21
C GLY A 130 -6.57 -2.28 1.76
N ILE A 131 -7.62 -3.08 1.46
CA ILE A 131 -8.19 -3.18 0.10
C ILE A 131 -8.55 -1.85 -0.52
N SER A 132 -9.08 -0.93 0.27
CA SER A 132 -9.40 0.41 -0.23
C SER A 132 -8.12 1.17 -0.62
N PHE A 133 -7.07 1.10 0.20
CA PHE A 133 -5.82 1.83 -0.04
C PHE A 133 -5.10 1.35 -1.30
N TYR A 134 -4.81 0.04 -1.42
CA TYR A 134 -4.10 -0.43 -2.60
C TYR A 134 -4.93 -0.29 -3.89
N THR A 135 -6.26 -0.36 -3.80
CA THR A 135 -7.14 -0.12 -4.95
C THR A 135 -7.06 1.34 -5.39
N PHE A 136 -7.20 2.30 -4.46
CA PHE A 136 -7.14 3.72 -4.81
C PHE A 136 -5.75 4.18 -5.25
N GLN A 137 -4.68 3.62 -4.66
CA GLN A 137 -3.31 3.86 -5.13
C GLN A 137 -3.09 3.31 -6.54
N SER A 138 -3.61 2.12 -6.84
CA SER A 138 -3.58 1.53 -8.18
C SER A 138 -4.33 2.39 -9.20
N ILE A 139 -5.51 2.89 -8.83
CA ILE A 139 -6.29 3.83 -9.64
C ILE A 139 -5.50 5.13 -9.87
N SER A 140 -4.88 5.70 -8.82
CA SER A 140 -4.02 6.89 -8.96
C SER A 140 -2.90 6.63 -9.96
N TYR A 141 -2.19 5.49 -9.85
CA TYR A 141 -1.15 5.12 -10.80
C TYR A 141 -1.66 5.08 -12.24
N LEU A 142 -2.77 4.39 -12.51
CA LEU A 142 -3.33 4.30 -13.86
C LEU A 142 -3.75 5.65 -14.42
N ILE A 143 -4.35 6.52 -13.59
CA ILE A 143 -4.78 7.86 -13.99
C ILE A 143 -3.57 8.76 -14.27
N ASP A 144 -2.55 8.73 -13.41
CA ASP A 144 -1.36 9.57 -13.54
C ASP A 144 -0.57 9.20 -14.80
N VAL A 145 -0.43 7.90 -15.10
CA VAL A 145 0.16 7.39 -16.35
C VAL A 145 -0.71 7.77 -17.56
N TYR A 146 -2.03 7.60 -17.47
CA TYR A 146 -2.94 8.00 -18.55
C TYR A 146 -2.84 9.50 -18.86
N ARG A 147 -2.70 10.35 -17.84
CA ARG A 147 -2.58 11.80 -17.98
C ARG A 147 -1.18 12.26 -18.37
N LYS A 148 -0.21 11.34 -18.53
CA LYS A 148 1.22 11.65 -18.76
C LYS A 148 1.79 12.56 -17.66
N GLN A 149 1.27 12.45 -16.42
CA GLN A 149 1.79 13.18 -15.26
C GLN A 149 2.96 12.44 -14.60
N ALA A 150 3.02 11.12 -14.79
CA ALA A 150 4.13 10.28 -14.41
C ALA A 150 4.31 9.15 -15.44
N ASP A 151 5.54 8.69 -15.62
CA ASP A 151 5.83 7.56 -16.51
C ASP A 151 5.34 6.24 -15.92
N SER A 152 5.01 5.29 -16.80
CA SER A 152 4.69 3.93 -16.36
C SER A 152 5.89 3.28 -15.66
N GLN A 153 5.61 2.53 -14.59
CA GLN A 153 6.68 1.77 -13.92
C GLN A 153 7.16 0.66 -14.86
N LYS A 154 8.47 0.62 -15.10
CA LYS A 154 9.13 -0.42 -15.92
C LYS A 154 9.50 -1.67 -15.13
N ARG A 155 9.42 -1.59 -13.80
CA ARG A 155 9.79 -2.66 -12.87
C ARG A 155 8.63 -2.93 -11.95
N PHE A 156 8.16 -4.17 -11.95
CA PHE A 156 7.07 -4.60 -11.09
C PHE A 156 7.34 -4.32 -9.60
N VAL A 157 8.57 -4.56 -9.14
CA VAL A 157 8.98 -4.32 -7.74
C VAL A 157 8.80 -2.86 -7.32
N ASP A 158 9.00 -1.91 -8.24
CA ASP A 158 8.90 -0.48 -7.95
C ASP A 158 7.43 -0.04 -7.83
N LEU A 159 6.53 -0.60 -8.65
CA LEU A 159 5.09 -0.41 -8.47
C LEU A 159 4.57 -1.11 -7.21
N LEU A 160 5.06 -2.33 -6.95
CA LEU A 160 4.72 -3.08 -5.75
C LEU A 160 5.18 -2.33 -4.49
N LEU A 161 6.32 -1.67 -4.52
CA LEU A 161 6.77 -0.82 -3.42
C LEU A 161 5.79 0.33 -3.15
N TYR A 162 5.42 1.08 -4.20
CA TYR A 162 4.50 2.20 -4.07
C TYR A 162 3.19 1.78 -3.41
N ILE A 163 2.62 0.67 -3.87
CA ILE A 163 1.33 0.20 -3.37
C ILE A 163 1.49 -0.44 -2.00
N SER A 164 2.43 -1.37 -1.83
CA SER A 164 2.51 -2.19 -0.62
C SER A 164 3.17 -1.51 0.58
N MET A 165 3.69 -0.27 0.49
CA MET A 165 4.50 0.32 1.55
C MET A 165 3.81 0.31 2.94
N PHE A 166 4.35 -0.46 3.89
CA PHE A 166 3.68 -0.74 5.17
C PHE A 166 3.30 0.47 6.03
N PRO A 167 4.08 1.58 6.11
CA PRO A 167 3.66 2.75 6.86
C PRO A 167 2.37 3.39 6.32
N GLN A 168 2.06 3.17 5.04
CA GLN A 168 0.98 3.86 4.35
C GLN A 168 -0.29 3.01 4.21
N LEU A 169 -0.19 1.74 3.83
CA LEU A 169 -1.35 1.01 3.30
C LEU A 169 -2.42 0.60 4.34
N ILE A 170 -2.17 0.72 5.65
CA ILE A 170 -3.21 0.49 6.67
C ILE A 170 -3.93 1.78 7.10
N ALA A 171 -3.21 2.88 7.27
CA ALA A 171 -3.75 4.08 7.95
C ALA A 171 -3.13 5.41 7.49
N GLY A 172 -2.30 5.40 6.44
CA GLY A 172 -1.72 6.62 5.88
C GLY A 172 -2.69 7.32 4.93
N PRO A 173 -2.46 8.61 4.60
CA PRO A 173 -3.20 9.25 3.52
C PRO A 173 -2.99 8.49 2.20
N ILE A 174 -4.00 8.52 1.32
CA ILE A 174 -3.85 8.00 -0.04
C ILE A 174 -2.91 8.96 -0.78
N VAL A 175 -1.65 8.54 -0.94
CA VAL A 175 -0.63 9.31 -1.63
C VAL A 175 -0.74 9.00 -3.11
N ARG A 176 -0.71 10.05 -3.93
CA ARG A 176 -0.73 9.94 -5.39
C ARG A 176 0.61 9.44 -5.92
N TYR A 177 0.56 8.77 -7.06
CA TYR A 177 1.76 8.17 -7.64
C TYR A 177 2.74 9.23 -8.17
N ASP A 178 2.24 10.33 -8.76
CA ASP A 178 3.06 11.45 -9.26
C ASP A 178 4.06 12.00 -8.22
N LEU A 179 3.65 12.08 -6.95
CA LEU A 179 4.46 12.58 -5.85
C LEU A 179 5.61 11.64 -5.45
N ILE A 180 5.43 10.33 -5.64
CA ILE A 180 6.34 9.29 -5.13
C ILE A 180 7.18 8.66 -6.26
N ALA A 181 6.74 8.77 -7.51
CA ALA A 181 7.39 8.15 -8.67
C ALA A 181 8.90 8.46 -8.77
N LYS A 182 9.29 9.70 -8.49
CA LYS A 182 10.71 10.12 -8.47
C LYS A 182 11.46 9.54 -7.28
N GLU A 183 10.87 9.58 -6.09
CA GLU A 183 11.48 9.08 -4.84
C GLU A 183 11.68 7.55 -4.85
N ILE A 184 10.90 6.80 -5.64
CA ILE A 184 11.12 5.36 -5.81
C ILE A 184 12.49 5.07 -6.44
N ASN A 185 12.88 5.89 -7.41
CA ASN A 185 14.10 5.72 -8.21
C ASN A 185 15.29 6.49 -7.65
N SER A 186 15.04 7.67 -7.08
CA SER A 186 16.06 8.55 -6.53
C SER A 186 15.54 9.23 -5.26
N ARG A 187 15.87 8.65 -4.10
CA ARG A 187 15.58 9.24 -2.79
C ARG A 187 16.85 9.61 -2.04
N HIS A 188 16.76 10.72 -1.33
CA HIS A 188 17.78 11.21 -0.41
C HIS A 188 17.23 11.20 1.01
N ILE A 189 17.99 10.65 1.95
CA ILE A 189 17.62 10.62 3.36
C ILE A 189 18.68 11.40 4.12
N THR A 190 18.26 12.44 4.82
CA THR A 190 19.09 13.24 5.70
C THR A 190 18.94 12.77 7.15
N ARG A 191 19.87 13.19 8.02
CA ARG A 191 19.73 12.94 9.46
C ARG A 191 18.49 13.62 10.04
N THR A 192 18.16 14.80 9.53
CA THR A 192 16.98 15.57 9.95
C THR A 192 15.70 14.79 9.69
N ASP A 193 15.58 14.13 8.53
CA ASP A 193 14.41 13.32 8.18
C ASP A 193 14.19 12.16 9.17
N VAL A 194 15.28 11.52 9.60
CA VAL A 194 15.23 10.42 10.58
C VAL A 194 14.79 10.92 11.95
N VAL A 195 15.34 12.05 12.40
CA VAL A 195 14.97 12.67 13.68
C VAL A 195 13.51 13.09 13.68
N GLU A 196 13.08 13.81 12.63
CA GLU A 196 11.70 14.30 12.52
C GLU A 196 10.70 13.14 12.38
N GLY A 197 11.03 12.13 11.58
CA GLY A 197 10.22 10.92 11.44
C GLY A 197 10.07 10.16 12.76
N SER A 198 11.16 10.01 13.52
CA SER A 198 11.14 9.37 14.84
C SER A 198 10.30 10.15 15.84
N TYR A 199 10.42 11.48 15.85
CA TYR A 199 9.63 12.35 16.71
C TYR A 199 8.13 12.27 16.39
N ARG A 200 7.76 12.34 15.11
CA ARG A 200 6.36 12.18 14.66
C ARG A 200 5.81 10.81 15.03
N PHE A 201 6.61 9.75 14.86
CA PHE A 201 6.23 8.39 15.25
C PHE A 201 5.97 8.26 16.75
N LEU A 202 6.88 8.76 17.60
CA LEU A 202 6.75 8.69 19.06
C LEU A 202 5.55 9.50 19.57
N ILE A 203 5.29 10.69 19.03
CA ILE A 203 4.08 11.46 19.35
C ILE A 203 2.82 10.69 18.94
N GLY A 204 2.82 10.12 17.73
CA GLY A 204 1.70 9.31 17.24
C GLY A 204 1.44 8.10 18.13
N LEU A 205 2.50 7.40 18.54
CA LEU A 205 2.44 6.27 19.45
C LEU A 205 1.88 6.68 20.82
N GLY A 206 2.35 7.79 21.39
CA GLY A 206 1.82 8.34 22.64
C GLY A 206 0.34 8.68 22.54
N LYS A 207 -0.08 9.38 21.47
CA LYS A 207 -1.51 9.67 21.22
C LYS A 207 -2.34 8.40 21.08
N LYS A 208 -1.82 7.35 20.43
CA LYS A 208 -2.53 6.09 20.24
C LYS A 208 -2.67 5.31 21.54
N VAL A 209 -1.57 5.09 22.25
CA VAL A 209 -1.54 4.19 23.42
C VAL A 209 -2.07 4.88 24.68
N ILE A 210 -1.64 6.11 24.95
CA ILE A 210 -1.97 6.82 26.20
C ILE A 210 -3.37 7.44 26.13
N LEU A 211 -3.77 7.99 24.98
CA LEU A 211 -5.07 8.66 24.86
C LEU A 211 -6.11 7.77 24.20
N ALA A 212 -5.90 7.38 22.94
CA ALA A 212 -6.96 6.74 22.15
C ALA A 212 -7.37 5.37 22.69
N ASN A 213 -6.41 4.54 23.14
CA ASN A 213 -6.75 3.24 23.71
C ASN A 213 -7.48 3.38 25.07
N GLN A 214 -7.05 4.30 25.93
CA GLN A 214 -7.70 4.56 27.22
C GLN A 214 -9.13 5.10 27.03
N PHE A 215 -9.32 6.04 26.10
CA PHE A 215 -10.66 6.51 25.75
C PHE A 215 -11.52 5.40 25.13
N SER A 216 -10.94 4.49 24.35
CA SER A 216 -11.67 3.34 23.82
C SER A 216 -12.16 2.41 24.93
N GLU A 217 -11.33 2.14 25.94
CA GLU A 217 -11.73 1.31 27.08
C GLU A 217 -12.91 1.94 27.84
N ILE A 218 -12.84 3.25 28.10
CA ILE A 218 -13.93 3.98 28.76
C ILE A 218 -15.19 3.97 27.89
N ALA A 219 -15.08 4.28 26.60
CA ALA A 219 -16.22 4.32 25.69
C ALA A 219 -16.92 2.94 25.58
N ASN A 220 -16.16 1.86 25.54
CA ASN A 220 -16.69 0.49 25.47
C ASN A 220 -17.50 0.11 26.73
N LEU A 221 -17.25 0.74 27.89
CA LEU A 221 -18.07 0.54 29.09
C LEU A 221 -19.47 1.15 28.95
N PHE A 222 -19.62 2.22 28.15
CA PHE A 222 -20.88 2.93 27.96
C PHE A 222 -21.66 2.48 26.72
N LEU A 223 -20.97 1.94 25.69
CA LEU A 223 -21.53 1.60 24.39
C LEU A 223 -21.80 0.10 24.21
N GLN A 224 -22.29 -0.60 25.24
CA GLN A 224 -22.64 -2.03 25.15
C GLN A 224 -23.45 -2.38 23.89
#